data_AF-A0A4R6U962-F1
#
_entry.id   AF-A0A4R6U962-F1
#
_cell.length_a   1.000
_cell.length_b   1.000
_cell.length_c   1.000
_cell.angle_alpha   90.00
_cell.angle_beta   90.00
_cell.angle_gamma   90.00
#
_symmetry.space_group_name_H-M   'P 1'
#
loop_
_entity.id
_entity.type
_entity.pdbx_description
1 polymer ?
#
loop_
_entity_poly.entity_id
_entity_poly.type
_entity_poly.pdbx_seq_one_letter_code
_entity_poly.pdbx_strand_id
1 'polypeptide(L)'
;MWCKPGRLITGLLALVLISAAVAQETRKIETKQGTIELKGQPQRVVTLDEIALDVLLDGQSQTVSVVRWNPQGPIAMSSQLFAGQLLTQLGLDSTELARQLVDRPHSDTLSLENLPLVDADWLVLASLNADGKKSMDEAMAQPVFQRLKAVQNGHVKVVDGQVWSSGAGPLAARVLLDDLKHMLGNDSAN
;
A
#
# COMPACT_ATOMS: atom_id res chain seq x y z
N MET A 1 -27.23 -48.63 -65.20
CA MET A 1 -28.39 -47.70 -65.27
C MET A 1 -28.80 -47.41 -63.83
N TRP A 2 -28.49 -46.21 -63.32
CA TRP A 2 -29.48 -45.13 -63.10
C TRP A 2 -30.50 -45.50 -62.01
N CYS A 3 -30.85 -44.72 -60.98
CA CYS A 3 -30.40 -43.48 -60.35
C CYS A 3 -31.25 -43.37 -59.05
N LYS A 4 -30.74 -42.75 -57.97
CA LYS A 4 -31.52 -42.41 -56.74
C LYS A 4 -32.61 -41.36 -57.03
N PRO A 5 -33.58 -41.08 -56.12
CA PRO A 5 -33.38 -40.11 -55.01
C PRO A 5 -34.08 -40.57 -53.69
N GLY A 6 -33.73 -40.17 -52.46
CA GLY A 6 -33.08 -38.96 -51.98
C GLY A 6 -34.12 -37.97 -51.42
N ARG A 7 -34.32 -37.95 -50.09
CA ARG A 7 -34.73 -36.75 -49.32
C ARG A 7 -34.72 -37.02 -47.81
N LEU A 8 -33.64 -36.57 -47.15
CA LEU A 8 -33.57 -36.35 -45.70
C LEU A 8 -34.15 -34.96 -45.42
N ILE A 9 -35.09 -34.89 -44.47
CA ILE A 9 -35.72 -33.65 -44.05
C ILE A 9 -34.82 -33.00 -43.00
N THR A 10 -34.23 -31.87 -43.38
CA THR A 10 -33.56 -30.89 -42.52
C THR A 10 -34.55 -30.28 -41.52
N GLY A 11 -34.35 -30.55 -40.22
CA GLY A 11 -34.96 -29.78 -39.13
C GLY A 11 -33.97 -28.73 -38.63
N LEU A 12 -34.26 -27.46 -38.90
CA LEU A 12 -33.48 -26.30 -38.44
C LEU A 12 -33.91 -25.98 -36.99
N LEU A 13 -33.06 -26.27 -36.00
CA LEU A 13 -33.25 -25.79 -34.63
C LEU A 13 -32.64 -24.39 -34.53
N ALA A 14 -33.47 -23.35 -34.48
CA ALA A 14 -33.00 -21.98 -34.24
C ALA A 14 -32.61 -21.84 -32.76
N LEU A 15 -31.31 -21.77 -32.49
CA LEU A 15 -30.76 -21.47 -31.16
C LEU A 15 -30.90 -19.95 -30.92
N VAL A 16 -31.89 -19.54 -30.14
CA VAL A 16 -32.02 -18.14 -29.68
C VAL A 16 -30.97 -17.90 -28.59
N LEU A 17 -29.87 -17.25 -28.94
CA LEU A 17 -28.91 -16.70 -27.98
C LEU A 17 -29.52 -15.46 -27.33
N ILE A 18 -30.06 -15.61 -26.12
CA ILE A 18 -30.42 -14.47 -25.27
C ILE A 18 -29.12 -13.92 -24.70
N SER A 19 -28.56 -12.88 -25.33
CA SER A 19 -27.51 -12.08 -24.70
C SER A 19 -28.13 -11.26 -23.56
N ALA A 20 -27.97 -11.73 -22.32
CA ALA A 20 -28.25 -10.90 -21.16
C ALA A 20 -27.15 -9.81 -21.08
N ALA A 21 -27.48 -8.60 -21.53
CA ALA A 21 -26.68 -7.43 -21.19
C ALA A 21 -26.73 -7.27 -19.67
N VAL A 22 -25.57 -7.41 -19.00
CA VAL A 22 -25.46 -7.12 -17.58
C VAL A 22 -25.72 -5.62 -17.41
N ALA A 23 -26.91 -5.25 -16.93
CA ALA A 23 -27.22 -3.87 -16.63
C ALA A 23 -26.28 -3.40 -15.50
N GLN A 24 -25.35 -2.52 -15.83
CA GLN A 24 -24.41 -1.96 -14.87
C GLN A 24 -25.20 -1.02 -13.96
N GLU A 25 -25.54 -1.50 -12.76
CA GLU A 25 -26.33 -0.75 -11.78
C GLU A 25 -25.61 0.57 -11.48
N THR A 26 -26.25 1.69 -11.82
CA THR A 26 -25.70 3.04 -11.62
C THR A 26 -26.30 3.60 -10.35
N ARG A 27 -25.49 3.82 -9.30
CA ARG A 27 -25.94 4.48 -8.07
C ARG A 27 -25.70 5.97 -8.16
N LYS A 28 -26.70 6.77 -7.80
CA LYS A 28 -26.58 8.22 -7.67
C LYS A 28 -26.36 8.57 -6.21
N ILE A 29 -25.30 9.31 -5.91
CA ILE A 29 -25.00 9.83 -4.58
C ILE A 29 -25.21 11.34 -4.61
N GLU A 30 -26.12 11.82 -3.78
CA GLU A 30 -26.30 13.26 -3.57
C GLU A 30 -25.23 13.76 -2.59
N THR A 31 -24.49 14.78 -3.02
CA THR A 31 -23.48 15.44 -2.18
C THR A 31 -23.71 16.95 -2.18
N LYS A 32 -23.05 17.66 -1.26
CA LYS A 32 -23.09 19.13 -1.23
C LYS A 32 -22.49 19.77 -2.49
N GLN A 33 -21.65 19.05 -3.24
CA GLN A 33 -21.08 19.51 -4.52
C GLN A 33 -21.91 19.08 -5.75
N GLY A 34 -23.04 18.40 -5.54
CA GLY A 34 -23.91 17.90 -6.61
C GLY A 34 -24.03 16.38 -6.62
N THR A 35 -24.76 15.85 -7.61
CA THR A 35 -25.02 14.41 -7.72
C THR A 35 -23.86 13.72 -8.44
N ILE A 36 -23.25 12.74 -7.78
CA ILE A 36 -22.21 11.88 -8.36
C ILE A 36 -22.86 10.59 -8.84
N GLU A 37 -22.64 10.21 -10.09
CA GLU A 37 -23.09 8.94 -10.65
C GLU A 37 -21.96 7.91 -10.62
N LEU A 38 -22.14 6.86 -9.81
CA LEU A 38 -21.20 5.75 -9.72
C LEU A 38 -21.69 4.58 -10.55
N LYS A 39 -20.88 4.15 -11.52
CA LYS A 39 -21.19 3.00 -12.37
C LYS A 39 -20.61 1.73 -11.77
N GLY A 40 -21.46 0.70 -11.63
CA GLY A 40 -21.06 -0.61 -11.12
C GLY A 40 -21.19 -0.73 -9.60
N GLN A 41 -20.72 -1.85 -9.04
CA GLN A 41 -20.74 -2.07 -7.59
C GLN A 41 -19.40 -1.64 -6.98
N PRO A 42 -19.33 -0.45 -6.34
CA PRO A 42 -18.11 -0.01 -5.68
C PRO A 42 -17.75 -0.99 -4.57
N GLN A 43 -16.53 -1.51 -4.60
CA GLN A 43 -16.04 -2.45 -3.58
C GLN A 43 -15.65 -1.73 -2.28
N ARG A 44 -15.35 -0.43 -2.34
CA ARG A 44 -14.97 0.41 -1.20
C ARG A 44 -15.35 1.88 -1.47
N VAL A 45 -15.83 2.57 -0.45
CA VAL A 45 -16.03 4.03 -0.45
C VAL A 45 -15.09 4.60 0.62
N VAL A 46 -14.15 5.44 0.22
CA VAL A 46 -13.21 6.12 1.11
C VAL A 46 -13.50 7.61 1.05
N THR A 47 -13.81 8.22 2.19
CA THR A 47 -13.79 9.68 2.30
C THR A 47 -12.34 10.09 2.42
N LEU A 48 -11.76 10.57 1.32
CA LEU A 48 -10.43 11.17 1.37
C LEU A 48 -10.59 12.55 2.00
N ASP A 49 -9.90 12.78 3.12
CA ASP A 49 -9.59 14.15 3.50
C ASP A 49 -8.51 14.70 2.55
N GLU A 50 -8.32 16.02 2.55
CA GLU A 50 -7.33 16.68 1.68
C GLU A 50 -5.92 16.08 1.85
N ILE A 51 -5.58 15.63 3.06
CA ILE A 51 -4.26 15.04 3.38
C ILE A 51 -4.08 13.70 2.65
N ALA A 52 -5.08 12.83 2.69
CA ALA A 52 -5.02 11.55 1.99
C ALA A 52 -4.98 11.73 0.46
N LEU A 53 -5.65 12.76 -0.07
CA LEU A 53 -5.62 13.09 -1.48
C LEU A 53 -4.23 13.60 -1.92
N ASP A 54 -3.63 14.53 -1.17
CA ASP A 54 -2.29 15.06 -1.45
C ASP A 54 -1.26 13.91 -1.49
N VAL A 55 -1.28 13.04 -0.47
CA VAL A 55 -0.39 11.87 -0.41
C VAL A 55 -0.58 10.94 -1.61
N LEU A 56 -1.83 10.72 -2.02
CA LEU A 56 -2.15 9.89 -3.20
C LEU A 56 -1.66 10.49 -4.51
N LEU A 57 -1.60 11.82 -4.63
CA LEU A 57 -1.15 12.51 -5.85
C LEU A 57 0.38 12.56 -5.90
N ASP A 58 1.04 12.81 -4.78
CA ASP A 58 2.49 12.99 -4.70
C ASP A 58 3.25 11.67 -4.56
N GLY A 59 2.64 10.67 -3.91
CA GLY A 59 3.27 9.41 -3.52
C GLY A 59 3.18 8.28 -4.55
N GLN A 60 2.52 8.47 -5.70
CA GLN A 60 2.29 7.37 -6.63
C GLN A 60 3.59 6.67 -7.04
N SER A 61 3.65 5.35 -6.81
CA SER A 61 4.79 4.47 -7.16
C SER A 61 6.01 4.54 -6.24
N GLN A 62 5.96 5.25 -5.11
CA GLN A 62 7.04 5.20 -4.12
C GLN A 62 6.94 3.97 -3.21
N THR A 63 8.10 3.40 -2.86
CA THR A 63 8.24 2.32 -1.89
C THR A 63 8.55 2.90 -0.50
N VAL A 64 7.77 2.48 0.51
CA VAL A 64 7.98 2.88 1.91
C VAL A 64 8.29 1.64 2.74
N SER A 65 9.40 1.67 3.47
CA SER A 65 9.83 0.61 4.37
C SER A 65 9.59 1.02 5.82
N VAL A 66 8.77 0.27 6.54
CA VAL A 66 8.54 0.49 7.98
C VAL A 66 9.40 -0.50 8.75
N VAL A 67 10.38 0.01 9.48
CA VAL A 67 11.36 -0.80 10.20
C VAL A 67 11.36 -0.40 11.67
N ARG A 68 11.15 -1.40 12.54
CA ARG A 68 11.21 -1.21 13.98
C ARG A 68 12.57 -1.66 14.50
N TRP A 69 13.25 -0.81 15.26
CA TRP A 69 14.49 -1.12 15.94
C TRP A 69 14.25 -1.59 17.36
N ASN A 70 14.71 -2.80 17.62
CA ASN A 70 14.88 -3.37 18.94
C ASN A 70 16.37 -3.28 19.33
N PRO A 71 16.72 -3.52 20.61
CA PRO A 71 18.13 -3.52 21.02
C PRO A 71 19.00 -4.48 20.21
N GLN A 72 18.44 -5.62 19.79
CA GLN A 72 19.13 -6.66 19.01
C GLN A 72 19.31 -6.30 17.53
N GLY A 73 18.58 -5.31 17.01
CA GLY A 73 18.65 -4.91 15.60
C GLY A 73 17.29 -4.58 14.97
N PRO A 74 17.29 -4.21 13.68
CA PRO A 74 16.09 -3.90 12.92
C PRO A 74 15.23 -5.13 12.64
N ILE A 75 13.92 -4.93 12.63
CA ILE A 75 12.94 -5.87 12.06
C ILE A 75 12.08 -5.13 11.04
N ALA A 76 11.82 -5.75 9.90
CA ALA A 76 10.87 -5.25 8.92
C ALA A 76 9.44 -5.50 9.42
N MET A 77 8.58 -4.49 9.40
CA MET A 77 7.17 -4.64 9.74
C MET A 77 6.40 -5.17 8.53
N SER A 78 5.43 -6.04 8.76
CA SER A 78 4.59 -6.59 7.68
C SER A 78 3.72 -5.51 7.03
N SER A 79 3.62 -5.58 5.70
CA SER A 79 2.65 -4.80 4.91
C SER A 79 1.19 -5.12 5.27
N GLN A 80 0.93 -6.26 5.90
CA GLN A 80 -0.40 -6.66 6.35
C GLN A 80 -0.81 -6.01 7.68
N LEU A 81 0.10 -5.28 8.36
CA LEU A 81 -0.26 -4.48 9.53
C LEU A 81 -0.93 -3.17 9.13
N PHE A 82 -1.55 -2.50 10.11
CA PHE A 82 -2.33 -1.28 9.89
C PHE A 82 -1.59 -0.22 9.06
N ALA A 83 -0.34 0.10 9.42
CA ALA A 83 0.47 1.07 8.68
C ALA A 83 0.71 0.63 7.23
N GLY A 84 1.11 -0.63 7.00
CA GLY A 84 1.31 -1.19 5.67
C GLY A 84 0.04 -1.17 4.80
N GLN A 85 -1.09 -1.56 5.37
CA GLN A 85 -2.38 -1.52 4.67
C GLN A 85 -2.82 -0.10 4.36
N LEU A 86 -2.51 0.88 5.22
CA LEU A 86 -2.79 2.28 4.94
C LEU A 86 -1.91 2.81 3.80
N LEU A 87 -0.62 2.49 3.80
CA LEU A 87 0.31 2.82 2.70
C LEU A 87 -0.20 2.25 1.36
N THR A 88 -0.59 0.97 1.34
CA THR A 88 -1.17 0.33 0.14
C THR A 88 -2.46 1.02 -0.33
N GLN A 89 -3.32 1.45 0.60
CA GLN A 89 -4.54 2.19 0.26
C GLN A 89 -4.26 3.56 -0.34
N LEU A 90 -3.10 4.14 -0.02
CA LEU A 90 -2.61 5.41 -0.54
C LEU A 90 -1.74 5.24 -1.79
N GLY A 91 -1.70 4.04 -2.39
CA GLY A 91 -0.94 3.78 -3.61
C GLY A 91 0.58 3.70 -3.44
N LEU A 92 1.06 3.64 -2.19
CA LEU A 92 2.47 3.41 -1.84
C LEU A 92 2.71 1.90 -1.75
N ASP A 93 3.87 1.45 -2.24
CA ASP A 93 4.25 0.03 -2.13
C ASP A 93 5.14 -0.21 -0.91
N SER A 94 5.21 -1.46 -0.47
CA SER A 94 6.12 -1.90 0.60
C SER A 94 7.27 -2.71 0.00
N THR A 95 8.35 -2.87 0.76
CA THR A 95 9.48 -3.73 0.34
C THR A 95 9.02 -5.17 0.12
N GLU A 96 9.74 -5.93 -0.71
CA GLU A 96 9.42 -7.33 -0.96
C GLU A 96 9.41 -8.15 0.35
N LEU A 97 10.37 -7.90 1.24
CA LEU A 97 10.39 -8.52 2.56
C LEU A 97 9.09 -8.23 3.32
N ALA A 98 8.64 -6.98 3.40
CA ALA A 98 7.40 -6.62 4.08
C ALA A 98 6.13 -7.23 3.43
N ARG A 99 6.13 -7.40 2.11
CA ARG A 99 5.03 -8.03 1.34
C ARG A 99 4.91 -9.53 1.59
N GLN A 100 6.04 -10.22 1.78
CA GLN A 100 6.08 -11.67 2.01
C GLN A 100 5.65 -12.07 3.44
N LEU A 101 5.57 -11.13 4.37
CA LEU A 101 5.17 -11.37 5.77
C LEU A 101 3.64 -11.50 5.92
N VAL A 102 3.02 -12.43 5.19
CA VAL A 102 1.55 -12.57 5.16
C VAL A 102 0.98 -13.08 6.49
N ASP A 103 1.62 -14.08 7.10
CA ASP A 103 1.14 -14.75 8.32
C ASP A 103 1.91 -14.33 9.59
N ARG A 104 2.72 -13.27 9.50
CA ARG A 104 3.60 -12.83 10.60
C ARG A 104 3.68 -11.31 10.65
N PRO A 105 3.66 -10.70 11.85
CA PRO A 105 3.64 -9.23 11.97
C PRO A 105 4.97 -8.56 11.58
N HIS A 106 6.08 -9.29 11.60
CA HIS A 106 7.40 -8.76 11.28
C HIS A 106 8.39 -9.87 10.87
N SER A 107 9.52 -9.47 10.29
CA SER A 107 10.67 -10.33 10.02
C SER A 107 11.34 -10.79 11.33
N ASP A 108 12.29 -11.72 11.21
CA ASP A 108 13.25 -11.97 12.27
C ASP A 108 14.20 -10.76 12.35
N THR A 109 14.95 -10.65 13.44
CA THR A 109 15.95 -9.58 13.57
C THR A 109 16.96 -9.69 12.44
N LEU A 110 17.09 -8.60 11.68
CA LEU A 110 18.04 -8.48 10.60
C LEU A 110 19.37 -8.01 11.16
N SER A 111 20.45 -8.54 10.60
CA SER A 111 21.79 -8.01 10.81
C SER A 111 22.02 -6.78 9.94
N LEU A 112 23.05 -5.98 10.26
CA LEU A 112 23.28 -4.71 9.56
C LEU A 112 23.70 -4.90 8.10
N GLU A 113 24.34 -6.02 7.76
CA GLU A 113 24.65 -6.38 6.38
C GLU A 113 23.41 -6.71 5.54
N ASN A 114 22.29 -7.04 6.19
CA ASN A 114 21.00 -7.32 5.55
C ASN A 114 20.07 -6.10 5.46
N LEU A 115 20.55 -4.91 5.86
CA LEU A 115 19.81 -3.65 5.66
C LEU A 115 19.34 -3.40 4.21
N PRO A 116 20.03 -3.85 3.15
CA PRO A 116 19.50 -3.73 1.78
C PRO A 116 18.13 -4.39 1.57
N LEU A 117 17.73 -5.36 2.39
CA LEU A 117 16.40 -5.99 2.31
C LEU A 117 15.26 -5.06 2.72
N VAL A 118 15.57 -3.98 3.45
CA VAL A 118 14.62 -2.98 3.92
C VAL A 118 14.85 -1.61 3.30
N ASP A 119 15.77 -1.47 2.35
CA ASP A 119 15.99 -0.23 1.60
C ASP A 119 14.82 0.04 0.65
N ALA A 120 14.44 1.31 0.52
CA ALA A 120 13.26 1.76 -0.21
C ALA A 120 13.42 3.21 -0.67
N ASP A 121 12.39 3.80 -1.27
CA ASP A 121 12.39 5.25 -1.54
C ASP A 121 12.33 6.06 -0.25
N TRP A 122 11.59 5.58 0.74
CA TRP A 122 11.54 6.13 2.11
C TRP A 122 11.75 5.06 3.17
N LEU A 123 12.59 5.37 4.15
CA LEU A 123 12.84 4.53 5.31
C LEU A 123 12.22 5.15 6.57
N VAL A 124 11.17 4.51 7.08
CA VAL A 124 10.49 4.89 8.32
C VAL A 124 11.05 4.08 9.48
N LEU A 125 11.70 4.77 10.41
CA LEU A 125 12.41 4.20 11.54
C LEU A 125 11.61 4.39 12.82
N ALA A 126 11.24 3.28 13.44
CA ALA A 126 10.49 3.25 14.69
C ALA A 126 11.31 2.58 15.80
N SER A 127 11.12 2.99 17.05
CA SER A 127 11.50 2.17 18.20
C SER A 127 10.46 2.28 19.32
N LEU A 128 10.35 1.25 20.15
CA LEU A 128 9.39 1.21 21.26
C LEU A 128 10.01 1.57 22.62
N ASN A 129 11.34 1.62 22.72
CA ASN A 129 12.04 1.89 23.97
C ASN A 129 13.41 2.56 23.73
N ALA A 130 14.01 3.04 24.81
CA ALA A 130 15.27 3.77 24.78
C ALA A 130 16.43 2.92 24.24
N ASP A 131 16.49 1.63 24.58
CA ASP A 131 17.57 0.74 24.15
C ASP A 131 17.49 0.45 22.65
N GLY A 132 16.29 0.26 22.11
CA GLY A 132 16.07 0.12 20.67
C GLY A 132 16.41 1.42 19.93
N LYS A 133 16.03 2.58 20.47
CA LYS A 133 16.42 3.88 19.91
C LYS A 133 17.94 4.06 19.92
N LYS A 134 18.62 3.69 21.00
CA LYS A 134 20.08 3.75 21.09
C LYS A 134 20.74 2.86 20.01
N SER A 135 20.27 1.61 19.88
CA SER A 135 20.75 0.68 18.85
C SER A 135 20.53 1.22 17.42
N MET A 136 19.38 1.85 17.18
CA MET A 136 19.07 2.54 15.93
C MET A 136 20.04 3.69 15.65
N ASP A 137 20.23 4.59 16.62
CA ASP A 137 21.12 5.76 16.47
C ASP A 137 22.57 5.32 16.21
N GLU A 138 23.05 4.28 16.90
CA GLU A 138 24.37 3.68 16.65
C GLU A 138 24.48 3.07 15.25
N ALA A 139 23.45 2.35 14.80
CA ALA A 139 23.41 1.78 13.44
C ALA A 139 23.41 2.87 12.36
N MET A 140 22.69 3.97 12.58
CA MET A 140 22.64 5.11 11.65
C MET A 140 24.02 5.75 11.43
N ALA A 141 24.93 5.69 12.41
CA ALA A 141 26.30 6.19 12.25
C ALA A 141 27.21 5.26 11.43
N GLN A 142 26.79 4.03 11.13
CA GLN A 142 27.63 3.03 10.47
C GLN A 142 27.68 3.23 8.95
N PRO A 143 28.83 2.96 8.29
CA PRO A 143 28.95 3.06 6.83
C PRO A 143 27.94 2.19 6.07
N VAL A 144 27.53 1.05 6.62
CA VAL A 144 26.55 0.16 5.97
C VAL A 144 25.17 0.81 5.88
N PHE A 145 24.76 1.56 6.91
CA PHE A 145 23.50 2.30 6.92
C PHE A 145 23.57 3.51 5.97
N GLN A 146 24.68 4.25 5.99
CA GLN A 146 24.93 5.41 5.13
C GLN A 146 24.96 5.09 3.62
N ARG A 147 25.04 3.81 3.25
CA ARG A 147 24.99 3.34 1.86
C ARG A 147 23.58 3.05 1.33
N LEU A 148 22.56 3.05 2.18
CA LEU A 148 21.18 2.84 1.76
C LEU A 148 20.71 3.99 0.87
N LYS A 149 19.98 3.68 -0.19
CA LYS A 149 19.43 4.65 -1.13
C LYS A 149 18.55 5.68 -0.41
N ALA A 150 17.68 5.23 0.50
CA ALA A 150 16.84 6.14 1.28
C ALA A 150 17.68 7.15 2.08
N VAL A 151 18.80 6.70 2.67
CA VAL A 151 19.69 7.54 3.48
C VAL A 151 20.43 8.56 2.61
N GLN A 152 20.95 8.12 1.46
CA GLN A 152 21.65 8.99 0.51
C GLN A 152 20.74 10.08 -0.06
N ASN A 153 19.45 9.79 -0.20
CA ASN A 153 18.45 10.75 -0.68
C ASN A 153 17.87 11.62 0.43
N GLY A 154 18.30 11.45 1.69
CA GLY A 154 17.71 12.18 2.84
C GLY A 154 16.28 11.74 3.18
N HIS A 155 15.84 10.60 2.67
CA HIS A 155 14.49 10.06 2.82
C HIS A 155 14.39 9.10 4.00
N VAL A 156 14.80 9.58 5.18
CA VAL A 156 14.74 8.82 6.44
C VAL A 156 13.86 9.59 7.41
N LYS A 157 12.82 8.93 7.91
CA LYS A 157 11.91 9.52 8.90
C LYS A 157 11.93 8.69 10.17
N VAL A 158 12.39 9.28 11.26
CA VAL A 158 12.22 8.71 12.61
C VAL A 158 10.83 9.09 13.12
N VAL A 159 10.06 8.12 13.60
CA VAL A 159 8.65 8.27 13.97
C VAL A 159 8.35 7.68 15.35
N ASP A 160 7.14 7.94 15.86
CA ASP A 160 6.61 7.27 17.04
C ASP A 160 6.35 5.78 16.72
N GLY A 161 7.12 4.89 17.36
CA GLY A 161 6.99 3.45 17.15
C GLY A 161 5.70 2.84 17.69
N GLN A 162 5.08 3.42 18.71
CA GLN A 162 3.77 2.96 19.19
C GLN A 162 2.71 3.17 18.11
N VAL A 163 2.81 4.27 17.36
CA VAL A 163 1.87 4.60 16.30
C VAL A 163 2.18 3.81 15.02
N TRP A 164 3.41 3.87 14.51
CA TRP A 164 3.76 3.30 13.21
C TRP A 164 3.95 1.79 13.18
N SER A 165 4.31 1.17 14.32
CA SER A 165 4.59 -0.29 14.36
C SER A 165 3.56 -1.11 15.13
N SER A 166 2.66 -0.48 15.89
CA SER A 166 1.69 -1.18 16.74
C SER A 166 0.32 -0.51 16.79
N GLY A 167 0.21 0.75 16.36
CA GLY A 167 -0.99 1.55 16.44
C GLY A 167 -1.99 1.18 15.36
N ALA A 168 -3.28 1.38 15.67
CA ALA A 168 -4.37 1.18 14.74
C ALA A 168 -5.53 2.12 15.06
N GLY A 169 -6.43 2.27 14.10
CA GLY A 169 -7.65 3.08 14.25
C GLY A 169 -7.48 4.54 13.84
N PRO A 170 -8.52 5.37 14.00
CA PRO A 170 -8.60 6.69 13.37
C PRO A 170 -7.53 7.69 13.83
N LEU A 171 -7.12 7.63 15.10
CA LEU A 171 -6.08 8.52 15.63
C LEU A 171 -4.69 8.15 15.07
N ALA A 172 -4.38 6.85 15.02
CA ALA A 172 -3.16 6.38 14.37
C ALA A 172 -3.15 6.73 12.88
N ALA A 173 -4.29 6.54 12.20
CA ALA A 173 -4.44 6.93 10.79
C ALA A 173 -4.10 8.41 10.56
N ARG A 174 -4.63 9.30 11.40
CA ARG A 174 -4.37 10.75 11.32
C ARG A 174 -2.87 11.04 11.41
N VAL A 175 -2.19 10.49 12.41
CA VAL A 175 -0.75 10.70 12.60
C VAL A 175 0.06 10.16 11.41
N LEU A 176 -0.27 8.96 10.92
CA LEU A 176 0.40 8.39 9.74
C LEU A 176 0.21 9.27 8.50
N LEU A 177 -1.01 9.74 8.25
CA LEU A 177 -1.33 10.63 7.13
C LEU A 177 -0.57 11.96 7.23
N ASP A 178 -0.50 12.54 8.43
CA ASP A 178 0.23 13.79 8.66
C ASP A 178 1.74 13.59 8.45
N ASP A 179 2.31 12.48 8.93
CA ASP A 179 3.72 12.14 8.68
C ASP A 179 3.99 11.92 7.19
N LEU A 180 3.11 11.20 6.49
CA LEU A 180 3.22 10.95 5.06
C LEU A 180 3.14 12.23 4.23
N LYS A 181 2.29 13.18 4.62
CA LYS A 181 2.24 14.49 3.96
C LYS A 181 3.56 15.23 4.07
N HIS A 182 4.21 15.21 5.23
CA HIS A 182 5.53 15.84 5.39
C HIS A 182 6.65 15.09 4.67
N MET A 183 6.51 13.77 4.49
CA MET A 183 7.50 12.96 3.77
C MET A 183 7.36 13.14 2.26
N LEU A 184 6.15 13.11 1.74
CA LEU A 184 5.88 12.99 0.30
C LEU A 184 5.51 14.33 -0.35
N GLY A 185 5.05 15.29 0.44
CA GLY A 185 4.74 16.62 -0.06
C GLY A 185 6.01 17.31 -0.53
N ASN A 186 6.09 17.60 -1.83
CA ASN A 186 6.95 18.67 -2.29
C ASN A 186 6.40 19.98 -1.71
N ASP A 187 7.27 20.82 -1.13
CA ASP A 187 6.98 22.20 -0.80
C ASP A 187 6.45 22.93 -2.05
N SER A 188 5.15 22.84 -2.27
CA SER A 188 4.39 23.63 -3.25
C SER A 188 3.85 24.88 -2.56
N ALA A 189 4.72 25.49 -1.75
CA ALA A 189 4.55 26.82 -1.19
C ALA A 189 5.76 27.66 -1.58
N ASN A 190 5.68 28.26 -2.77
CA ASN A 190 6.24 29.60 -2.97
C ASN A 190 5.45 30.60 -2.11
#